data_AF-A0A1E3YNQ8-F1
#
_entry.id   AF-A0A1E3YNQ8-F1
#
_cell.length_a   1.000
_cell.length_b   1.000
_cell.length_c   1.000
_cell.angle_alpha   90.00
_cell.angle_beta   90.00
_cell.angle_gamma   90.00
#
_symmetry.space_group_name_H-M   'P 1'
#
loop_
_entity.id
_entity.type
_entity.pdbx_description
1 polymer ?
#
loop_
_entity_poly.entity_id
_entity_poly.type
_entity_poly.pdbx_seq_one_letter_code
_entity_poly.pdbx_strand_id
1 'polypeptide(L)' 'MWKKILWLQEPVNVDDVFIDIGGNSLTATRCVNMIKAAFNVDVPLDLFFMDDGTVAVLAKLIDERATGEVRTTR' A
#
# COMPACT_ATOMS: atom_id res chain seq x y z
N MET A 1 7.82 4.11 3.71
CA MET A 1 7.01 3.52 4.79
C MET A 1 7.35 2.04 5.01
N TRP A 2 7.28 1.20 3.98
CA TRP A 2 7.44 -0.26 4.08
C TRP A 2 8.76 -0.72 4.70
N LYS A 3 9.91 -0.19 4.25
CA LYS A 3 11.22 -0.49 4.84
C LYS A 3 11.22 -0.45 6.38
N LYS A 4 10.55 0.55 6.96
CA LYS A 4 10.46 0.72 8.43
C LYS A 4 9.54 -0.30 9.09
N ILE A 5 8.43 -0.65 8.44
CA ILE A 5 7.41 -1.57 8.98
C ILE A 5 7.87 -3.03 8.87
N LEU A 6 8.55 -3.36 7.77
CA LEU A 6 9.05 -4.70 7.46
C LEU A 6 10.49 -4.92 7.94
N TRP A 7 11.11 -3.92 8.58
CA TRP A 7 12.48 -3.97 9.10
C TRP A 7 13.54 -4.33 8.05
N LEU A 8 13.32 -3.92 6.80
CA LEU A 8 14.22 -4.22 5.68
C LEU A 8 15.51 -3.39 5.77
N GLN A 9 16.64 -4.03 5.48
CA GLN A 9 17.95 -3.37 5.42
C GLN A 9 18.17 -2.69 4.06
N GLU A 10 17.73 -3.36 2.99
CA GLU A 10 17.82 -2.89 1.61
C GLU A 10 16.66 -1.96 1.22
N PRO A 11 16.81 -1.15 0.15
CA PRO A 11 15.72 -0.40 -0.47
C PRO A 11 14.60 -1.34 -0.98
N VAL A 12 13.39 -0.81 -1.05
CA VAL A 12 12.22 -1.48 -1.64
C VAL A 12 12.01 -0.92 -3.04
N ASN A 13 11.92 -1.77 -4.05
CA ASN A 13 11.55 -1.36 -5.41
C ASN A 13 10.05 -1.06 -5.49
N VAL A 14 9.67 -0.22 -6.44
CA VAL A 14 8.25 0.14 -6.63
C VAL A 14 7.38 -1.05 -7.04
N ASP A 15 8.01 -2.06 -7.65
CA ASP A 15 7.37 -3.29 -8.15
C ASP A 15 7.53 -4.48 -7.19
N ASP A 16 8.15 -4.29 -6.02
CA ASP A 16 8.24 -5.36 -5.02
C ASP A 16 6.84 -5.64 -4.43
N VAL A 17 6.41 -6.89 -4.53
CA VAL A 17 5.14 -7.35 -3.96
C VAL A 17 5.28 -7.43 -2.44
N PHE A 18 4.31 -6.87 -1.71
CA PHE A 18 4.36 -6.73 -0.25
C PHE A 18 4.67 -8.05 0.48
N ILE A 19 4.01 -9.13 0.07
CA ILE A 19 4.16 -10.46 0.68
C ILE A 19 5.53 -11.08 0.40
N ASP A 20 6.10 -10.85 -0.79
CA ASP A 20 7.38 -11.43 -1.21
C ASP A 20 8.56 -10.87 -0.40
N ILE A 21 8.43 -9.62 0.06
CA ILE A 21 9.44 -8.95 0.89
C ILE A 21 9.17 -9.08 2.40
N GLY A 22 8.36 -10.07 2.82
CA GLY A 22 8.11 -10.40 4.23
C GLY A 22 6.88 -9.73 4.85
N GLY A 23 5.99 -9.18 4.02
CA GLY A 23 4.71 -8.65 4.44
C GLY A 23 3.75 -9.70 5.01
N ASN A 24 3.01 -9.30 6.04
CA ASN A 24 1.98 -10.11 6.70
C ASN A 24 0.81 -9.24 7.19
N SER A 25 -0.25 -9.86 7.70
CA SER A 25 -1.49 -9.16 8.13
C SER A 25 -1.24 -8.08 9.18
N LEU A 26 -0.31 -8.27 10.12
CA LEU A 26 -0.01 -7.27 11.15
C LEU A 26 0.68 -6.05 10.53
N THR A 27 1.68 -6.28 9.69
CA THR A 27 2.40 -5.21 8.98
C THR A 27 1.52 -4.50 7.95
N ALA A 28 0.64 -5.22 7.25
CA ALA A 28 -0.34 -4.67 6.32
C ALA A 28 -1.37 -3.79 7.05
N THR A 29 -1.92 -4.26 8.18
CA THR A 29 -2.82 -3.45 9.02
C THR A 29 -2.16 -2.16 9.49
N ARG A 30 -0.88 -2.24 9.89
CA ARG A 30 -0.09 -1.04 10.25
C ARG A 30 0.08 -0.09 9.06
N CYS A 31 0.38 -0.61 7.86
CA CYS A 31 0.45 0.18 6.63
C CYS A 31 -0.87 0.90 6.36
N VAL A 32 -2.01 0.18 6.40
CA VAL A 32 -3.34 0.76 6.18
C VAL A 32 -3.61 1.91 7.14
N ASN A 33 -3.36 1.73 8.43
CA ASN A 33 -3.55 2.77 9.43
C ASN A 33 -2.65 4.00 9.20
N MET A 34 -1.40 3.79 8.78
CA MET A 34 -0.49 4.89 8.49
C MET A 34 -0.87 5.62 7.19
N ILE A 35 -1.34 4.91 6.17
CA ILE A 35 -1.84 5.51 4.92
C ILE A 35 -3.07 6.36 5.23
N LYS A 36 -4.02 5.83 6.01
CA LYS A 36 -5.21 6.58 6.44
C LYS A 36 -4.83 7.85 7.21
N ALA A 37 -3.88 7.75 8.15
CA ALA A 37 -3.44 8.91 8.92
C ALA A 37 -2.70 9.96 8.09
N ALA A 38 -1.94 9.55 7.07
CA ALA A 38 -1.14 10.47 6.26
C ALA A 38 -1.92 11.09 5.10
N PHE A 39 -2.83 10.33 4.47
CA PHE A 39 -3.50 10.72 3.23
C PHE A 39 -5.02 10.82 3.35
N ASN A 40 -5.60 10.45 4.50
CA ASN A 40 -7.06 10.33 4.69
C ASN A 40 -7.73 9.38 3.67
N VAL A 41 -6.99 8.36 3.22
CA VAL A 41 -7.46 7.34 2.29
C VAL A 41 -7.58 6.00 3.01
N ASP A 42 -8.76 5.39 2.94
CA ASP A 42 -8.95 3.99 3.32
C ASP A 42 -8.45 3.09 2.19
N VAL A 43 -7.55 2.15 2.51
CA VAL A 43 -7.03 1.15 1.57
C VAL A 43 -7.51 -0.24 1.99
N PRO A 44 -8.10 -1.04 1.07
CA PRO A 44 -8.51 -2.41 1.38
C PRO A 44 -7.32 -3.27 1.79
N LEU A 45 -7.44 -4.02 2.88
CA LEU A 45 -6.38 -4.89 3.37
C LEU A 45 -6.04 -6.00 2.36
N ASP A 46 -7.04 -6.51 1.65
CA ASP A 46 -6.90 -7.60 0.68
C ASP A 46 -5.92 -7.26 -0.45
N LEU A 47 -5.79 -5.97 -0.80
CA LEU A 47 -4.89 -5.50 -1.85
C LEU A 47 -3.41 -5.78 -1.55
N PHE A 48 -3.02 -5.86 -0.27
CA PHE A 48 -1.66 -6.23 0.13
C PHE A 48 -1.33 -7.70 -0.13
N PHE A 49 -2.34 -8.53 -0.37
CA PHE A 49 -2.21 -9.98 -0.56
C PHE A 49 -2.47 -10.42 -2.01
N MET A 50 -2.67 -9.47 -2.92
CA MET A 50 -2.78 -9.73 -4.35
C MET A 50 -1.38 -9.83 -4.98
N ASP A 51 -1.27 -10.53 -6.10
CA ASP A 51 -0.01 -10.66 -6.86
C ASP A 51 0.55 -9.30 -7.33
N ASP A 52 -0.33 -8.29 -7.46
CA ASP A 52 0.01 -6.91 -7.83
C ASP A 52 0.03 -5.95 -6.62
N GLY A 53 0.09 -6.49 -5.40
CA GLY A 53 0.16 -5.75 -4.13
C GLY A 53 1.50 -5.04 -3.91
N THR A 54 1.89 -4.18 -4.86
CA THR A 54 3.17 -3.47 -4.92
C THR A 54 3.02 -2.02 -4.44
N VAL A 55 4.15 -1.35 -4.22
CA VAL A 55 4.16 0.09 -3.89
C VAL A 55 3.53 0.92 -5.02
N ALA A 56 3.80 0.57 -6.29
CA ALA A 56 3.27 1.30 -7.44
C ALA A 56 1.73 1.25 -7.51
N VAL A 57 1.13 0.07 -7.32
CA VAL A 57 -0.33 -0.11 -7.35
C VAL A 57 -1.00 0.62 -6.19
N LEU A 58 -0.44 0.50 -4.98
CA LEU A 58 -0.97 1.16 -3.80
C LEU A 58 -0.83 2.69 -3.88
N ALA A 59 0.29 3.20 -4.38
CA ALA A 59 0.49 4.64 -4.58
C ALA A 59 -0.54 5.21 -5.57
N LYS A 60 -0.74 4.54 -6.71
CA LYS A 60 -1.75 4.93 -7.70
C LYS A 60 -3.15 4.98 -7.09
N LEU A 61 -3.54 3.97 -6.32
CA LEU A 61 -4.84 3.94 -5.64
C LEU A 61 -4.98 5.11 -4.65
N ILE A 62 -3.93 5.40 -3.88
CA ILE A 62 -3.92 6.50 -2.92
C ILE A 62 -4.07 7.83 -3.65
N ASP A 63 -3.32 8.05 -4.73
CA ASP A 63 -3.40 9.27 -5.53
C ASP A 63 -4.80 9.47 -6.12
N GLU A 64 -5.40 8.43 -6.72
CA GLU A 64 -6.77 8.48 -7.27
C GLU A 64 -7.81 8.84 -6.20
N ARG A 65 -7.68 8.28 -4.99
CA ARG A 65 -8.61 8.55 -3.88
C ARG A 65 -8.37 9.88 -3.18
N ALA A 66 -7.11 10.30 -3.03
CA ALA A 66 -6.74 11.53 -2.35
C ALA A 66 -7.01 12.78 -3.20
N THR A 67 -6.86 12.67 -4.52
CA THR A 67 -7.12 13.78 -5.46
C THR A 67 -8.60 13.96 -5.79
N GLY A 68 -9.47 13.02 -5.36
CA GLY A 68 -10.89 13.05 -5.70
C GLY A 68 -11.16 12.71 -7.17
N GLU A 69 -10.17 12.25 -7.92
CA GLU A 69 -10.35 11.61 -9.23
C GLU A 69 -10.93 10.20 -9.06
N VAL A 70 -12.08 10.12 -8.39
CA VAL A 70 -12.99 9.01 -8.62
C VAL A 70 -13.45 9.17 -10.06
N ARG A 71 -12.77 8.49 -10.98
CA ARG A 71 -13.33 8.17 -12.30
C ARG A 71 -14.53 7.27 -12.04
N THR A 72 -15.67 7.89 -11.72
CA THR A 72 -17.00 7.34 -11.88
C THR A 72 -17.18 7.04 -13.36
N THR A 73 -16.61 5.92 -13.81
CA THR A 73 -17.01 5.31 -15.06
C THR A 73 -18.31 4.60 -14.76
N ARG A 74 -19.36 5.31 -15.12
CA ARG A 74 -20.72 4.83 -15.29
C ARG A 74 -20.78 3.73 -16.35
#